data_AF-G9KEI5-F1
#
_entry.id   AF-G9KEI5-F1
#
_cell.length_a   1.000
_cell.length_b   1.000
_cell.length_c   1.000
_cell.angle_alpha   90.00
_cell.angle_beta   90.00
_cell.angle_gamma   90.00
#
_symmetry.space_group_name_H-M   'P 1'
#
loop_
_entity.id
_entity.type
_entity.pdbx_description
1 polymer ?
#
loop_
_entity_poly.entity_id
_entity_poly.type
_entity_poly.pdbx_seq_one_letter_code
_entity_poly.pdbx_strand_id
1 'polypeptide(L)' 'RIDEKAVITTVIGSNGLTSTQPLSCDSGMDITQVRLEWPTDLAVNPMDNSLYVLDNNIVLQISENRRVRIIAGRP' A
#
# COMPACT_ATOMS: atom_id res chain seq x y z
N ARG A 1 4.72 -2.75 -10.18
CA ARG A 1 5.82 -1.88 -10.63
C ARG A 1 6.35 -2.40 -11.94
N ILE A 2 6.57 -1.50 -12.89
CA ILE A 2 7.24 -1.78 -14.15
C ILE A 2 8.62 -1.14 -14.05
N ASP A 3 9.69 -1.88 -14.27
CA ASP A 3 11.05 -1.33 -14.28
C ASP A 3 11.45 -0.76 -15.65
N GLU A 4 12.67 -0.21 -15.76
CA GLU A 4 13.20 0.38 -16.99
C GLU A 4 13.35 -0.64 -18.14
N LYS A 5 13.36 -1.95 -17.82
CA LYS A 5 13.40 -3.04 -18.80
C LYS A 5 12.00 -3.59 -19.11
N ALA A 6 10.95 -2.88 -18.68
CA ALA A 6 9.56 -3.27 -18.81
C ALA A 6 9.17 -4.56 -18.06
N VAL A 7 9.92 -4.97 -17.04
CA VAL A 7 9.58 -6.13 -16.21
C VAL A 7 8.51 -5.75 -15.19
N ILE A 8 7.40 -6.49 -15.20
CA ILE A 8 6.27 -6.30 -14.28
C ILE A 8 6.52 -7.08 -12.99
N THR A 9 6.30 -6.41 -11.85
CA THR A 9 6.38 -6.99 -10.49
C THR A 9 5.22 -6.50 -9.63
N THR A 10 4.84 -7.27 -8.61
CA THR A 10 3.83 -6.87 -7.63
C THR A 10 4.46 -6.03 -6.52
N VAL A 11 3.86 -4.87 -6.21
CA VAL A 11 4.33 -3.99 -5.11
C VAL A 11 3.61 -4.32 -3.82
N ILE A 12 2.27 -4.32 -3.85
CA ILE A 12 1.38 -4.62 -2.75
C ILE A 12 0.26 -5.52 -3.26
N GLY A 13 -0.19 -6.46 -2.42
CA GLY A 13 -1.18 -7.49 -2.78
C GLY A 13 -0.70 -8.89 -2.42
N SER A 14 -1.64 -9.77 -2.08
CA SER A 14 -1.37 -11.15 -1.69
C SER A 14 -2.40 -12.09 -2.32
N ASN A 15 -1.93 -13.28 -2.70
CA ASN A 15 -2.81 -14.40 -3.12
C ASN A 15 -3.11 -15.34 -1.94
N GLY A 16 -2.54 -15.08 -0.75
CA GLY A 16 -2.71 -15.90 0.44
C GLY A 16 -3.94 -15.50 1.23
N LEU A 17 -4.74 -16.48 1.66
CA LEU A 17 -5.86 -16.28 2.60
C LEU A 17 -5.40 -16.09 4.06
N THR A 18 -4.10 -16.23 4.34
CA THR A 18 -3.55 -16.40 5.70
C THR A 18 -2.91 -15.16 6.31
N SER A 19 -2.78 -14.03 5.59
CA SER A 19 -2.16 -12.81 6.12
C SER A 19 -3.08 -11.59 5.98
N THR A 20 -4.10 -11.51 6.84
CA THR A 20 -4.76 -10.23 7.11
C THR A 20 -4.77 -9.97 8.58
N GLN A 21 -3.63 -9.49 9.08
CA GLN A 21 -3.65 -8.72 10.30
C GLN A 21 -4.47 -7.45 10.00
N PRO A 22 -5.42 -7.05 10.86
CA PRO A 22 -6.19 -5.83 10.66
C PRO A 22 -5.25 -4.63 10.47
N LEU A 23 -5.68 -3.67 9.65
CA LEU A 23 -4.90 -2.44 9.47
C LEU A 23 -4.70 -1.76 10.83
N SER A 24 -3.45 -1.47 11.15
CA SER A 24 -3.09 -0.74 12.37
C SER A 24 -3.15 0.76 12.11
N CYS A 25 -3.89 1.50 12.94
CA CYS A 25 -3.96 2.96 12.87
C CYS A 25 -2.70 3.63 13.42
N ASP A 26 -2.04 3.02 14.41
CA ASP A 26 -0.99 3.68 15.21
C ASP A 26 0.44 3.28 14.81
N SER A 27 0.60 2.25 13.98
CA SER A 27 1.92 1.70 13.65
C SER A 27 2.12 1.52 12.15
N GLY A 28 3.38 1.70 11.71
CA GLY A 28 3.75 1.34 10.35
C GLY A 28 3.72 -0.18 10.18
N MET A 29 3.01 -0.64 9.15
CA MET A 29 2.89 -2.06 8.80
C MET A 29 3.93 -2.44 7.75
N ASP A 30 4.31 -3.73 7.71
CA ASP A 30 5.06 -4.25 6.57
C ASP A 30 4.11 -4.45 5.38
N ILE A 31 4.61 -4.19 4.16
CA ILE A 31 3.81 -4.32 2.93
C ILE A 31 3.20 -5.72 2.73
N THR A 32 3.81 -6.77 3.29
CA THR A 32 3.33 -8.16 3.22
C THR A 32 2.14 -8.45 4.12
N GLN A 33 1.88 -7.59 5.12
CA GLN A 33 0.78 -7.75 6.08
C GLN A 33 -0.51 -7.07 5.63
N VAL A 34 -0.43 -6.23 4.60
CA VAL A 34 -1.54 -5.42 4.11
C VAL A 34 -2.21 -6.09 2.92
N ARG A 35 -3.53 -6.27 3.02
CA ARG A 35 -4.38 -6.67 1.90
C ARG A 35 -5.26 -5.50 1.52
N LEU A 36 -5.26 -5.16 0.23
CA LEU A 36 -6.18 -4.18 -0.33
C LEU A 36 -7.55 -4.81 -0.54
N GLU A 37 -8.63 -4.05 -0.35
CA GLU A 37 -10.01 -4.54 -0.52
C GLU A 37 -10.65 -4.08 -1.83
N TRP A 38 -10.66 -2.77 -2.07
CA TRP A 38 -11.27 -2.10 -3.21
C TRP A 38 -10.46 -0.86 -3.65
N PRO A 39 -9.24 -1.03 -4.17
CA PRO A 39 -8.39 0.09 -4.59
C PRO A 39 -8.93 0.77 -5.85
N THR A 40 -9.02 2.10 -5.85
CA THR A 40 -9.66 2.88 -6.93
C THR A 40 -8.77 3.95 -7.54
N ASP A 41 -7.77 4.45 -6.81
CA ASP A 41 -6.87 5.50 -7.32
C ASP A 41 -5.45 5.37 -6.74
N LEU A 42 -4.48 5.88 -7.49
CA LEU A 42 -3.05 5.83 -7.19
C LEU A 42 -2.35 7.17 -7.50
N ALA A 43 -1.48 7.61 -6.60
CA ALA A 43 -0.63 8.78 -6.82
C ALA A 43 0.77 8.59 -6.22
N VAL A 44 1.78 9.27 -6.79
CA VAL A 44 3.14 9.30 -6.24
C VAL A 44 3.41 10.67 -5.66
N ASN A 45 3.95 10.74 -4.44
CA ASN A 45 4.40 12.00 -3.86
C ASN A 45 5.77 12.40 -4.44
N PRO A 46 5.88 13.55 -5.13
CA PRO A 46 7.14 13.97 -5.75
C PRO A 46 8.23 14.38 -4.76
N MET A 47 7.90 14.59 -3.48
CA MET A 47 8.86 15.03 -2.46
C MET A 47 9.66 13.87 -1.83
N ASP A 48 9.04 12.69 -1.72
CA ASP A 48 9.62 11.53 -1.01
C ASP A 48 9.45 10.19 -1.75
N ASN A 49 8.89 10.22 -2.97
CA ASN A 49 8.65 9.07 -3.84
C ASN A 49 7.74 7.98 -3.23
N SER A 50 6.96 8.31 -2.19
CA SER A 50 5.97 7.39 -1.63
C SER A 50 4.73 7.23 -2.53
N LEU A 51 4.19 6.02 -2.58
CA LEU A 51 2.98 5.67 -3.32
C LEU A 51 1.75 5.78 -2.42
N TYR A 52 0.73 6.48 -2.87
CA TYR A 52 -0.56 6.62 -2.21
C TYR A 52 -1.61 5.77 -2.92
N VAL A 53 -2.40 5.04 -2.14
CA VAL A 53 -3.49 4.17 -2.62
C VAL A 53 -4.78 4.59 -1.94
N LEU A 54 -5.82 4.88 -2.72
CA LEU A 54 -7.19 5.01 -2.22
C LEU A 54 -7.87 3.65 -2.21
N ASP A 55 -8.23 3.16 -1.03
CA ASP A 55 -8.83 1.84 -0.82
C ASP A 55 -10.00 1.96 0.17
N ASN A 56 -11.23 1.59 -0.21
CA ASN A 56 -12.41 1.57 0.67
C ASN A 56 -12.57 2.81 1.61
N ASN A 57 -12.38 4.03 1.09
CA ASN A 57 -12.43 5.32 1.81
C ASN A 57 -11.28 5.61 2.79
N ILE A 58 -10.23 4.80 2.82
CA ILE A 58 -8.97 5.12 3.48
C ILE A 58 -7.88 5.41 2.45
N VAL A 59 -6.94 6.27 2.82
CA VAL A 59 -5.73 6.51 2.02
C VAL A 59 -4.55 5.88 2.72
N LEU A 60 -3.88 4.98 2.00
CA LEU A 60 -2.68 4.30 2.43
C LEU A 60 -1.47 4.96 1.79
N GLN A 61 -0.44 5.26 2.58
CA GLN A 61 0.89 5.63 2.11
C GLN A 61 1.78 4.38 2.15
N ILE A 62 2.50 4.13 1.06
CA ILE A 62 3.52 3.11 0.91
C ILE A 62 4.85 3.81 0.64
N SER A 63 5.77 3.75 1.61
CA SER A 63 7.10 4.36 1.47
C SER A 63 8.06 3.50 0.65
N GLU A 64 9.17 4.09 0.19
CA GLU A 64 10.20 3.36 -0.56
C GLU A 64 10.79 2.17 0.20
N ASN A 65 10.90 2.28 1.53
CA ASN A 65 11.35 1.18 2.41
C ASN A 65 10.24 0.14 2.70
N ARG A 66 9.17 0.10 1.90
CA ARG A 66 8.08 -0.88 1.95
C ARG A 66 7.30 -0.89 3.27
N ARG A 67 7.12 0.29 3.88
CA ARG A 67 6.26 0.46 5.06
C ARG A 67 4.93 1.07 4.63
N VAL A 68 3.84 0.59 5.23
CA VAL A 68 2.47 1.05 4.95
C VAL A 68 1.90 1.78 6.16
N ARG A 69 1.21 2.90 5.93
CA ARG A 69 0.52 3.69 6.97
C ARG A 69 -0.82 4.21 6.45
N ILE A 70 -1.79 4.37 7.34
CA ILE A 70 -3.03 5.11 7.06
C ILE A 70 -2.72 6.60 7.23
N ILE A 71 -2.96 7.40 6.20
CA ILE A 71 -2.72 8.87 6.23
C ILE A 71 -4.02 9.67 6.21
N ALA A 72 -5.13 9.06 5.80
CA ALA A 72 -6.47 9.63 5.88
C ALA A 72 -7.53 8.52 5.96
N GLY A 73 -8.68 8.83 6.55
CA GLY A 73 -9.77 7.89 6.80
C GLY A 73 -9.61 7.11 8.12
N ARG A 74 -10.64 6.35 8.47
CA ARG A 74 -10.65 5.41 9.61
C ARG A 74 -11.11 4.05 9.10
N PRO A 75 -10.33 2.97 9.32
CA PRO A 75 -10.68 1.62 8.89
C PRO A 75 -11.82 1.02 9.72
#